data_AF-A0A9D5JRA9-F1
#
_entry.id   AF-A0A9D5JRA9-F1
#
_cell.length_a   1.000
_cell.length_b   1.000
_cell.length_c   1.000
_cell.angle_alpha   90.00
_cell.angle_beta   90.00
_cell.angle_gamma   90.00
#
_symmetry.space_group_name_H-M   'P 1'
#
loop_
_entity.id
_entity.type
_entity.pdbx_description
1 polymer ?
#
loop_
_entity_poly.entity_id
_entity_poly.type
_entity_poly.pdbx_seq_one_letter_code
_entity_poly.pdbx_strand_id
1 'polypeptide(L)'
;MPNVQERSHQQMNETPNPYEENAPTEDLTIRAQKPTSPNLSSLAATDPLCSTEPEYTPIGSYNYPRDHRYGDLAFLGEFFTAYRCGAGQTEKLFTVQDGTYIFGSVIKLTTPPDDDFLNALHWIGYTCNEVKAAEECQRWELTEHVPVDRLIYLESWHPYIAVDDCVHCG
;
A
#
# COMPACT_ATOMS: atom_id res chain seq x y z
N MET A 1 -65.45 -45.61 37.48
CA MET A 1 -64.20 -46.38 37.34
C MET A 1 -63.62 -46.10 35.95
N PRO A 2 -62.28 -46.08 35.82
CA PRO A 2 -61.41 -45.06 35.14
C PRO A 2 -61.30 -45.27 33.61
N ASN A 3 -60.73 -44.41 32.76
CA ASN A 3 -59.32 -43.98 32.57
C ASN A 3 -59.36 -42.89 31.46
N VAL A 4 -58.72 -41.71 31.52
CA VAL A 4 -57.29 -41.35 31.54
C VAL A 4 -56.50 -41.74 30.27
N GLN A 5 -55.94 -40.69 29.64
CA GLN A 5 -54.84 -40.62 28.66
C GLN A 5 -55.13 -41.13 27.22
N GLU A 6 -54.60 -40.53 26.15
CA GLU A 6 -53.26 -39.94 26.03
C GLU A 6 -53.14 -38.99 24.80
N ARG A 7 -52.48 -37.84 25.02
CA ARG A 7 -51.93 -36.97 23.95
C ARG A 7 -50.67 -37.65 23.42
N SER A 8 -50.52 -37.74 22.11
CA SER A 8 -49.24 -38.07 21.48
C SER A 8 -48.75 -36.85 20.70
N HIS A 9 -47.83 -36.10 21.33
CA HIS A 9 -46.98 -35.13 20.64
C HIS A 9 -45.87 -35.91 19.94
N GLN A 10 -45.77 -35.77 18.62
CA GLN A 10 -44.61 -36.23 17.87
C GLN A 10 -43.39 -35.40 18.26
N GLN A 11 -42.42 -36.04 18.93
CA GLN A 11 -41.05 -35.53 19.06
C GLN A 11 -40.32 -35.77 17.73
N MET A 12 -39.89 -34.68 17.10
CA MET A 12 -38.88 -34.70 16.05
C MET A 12 -37.52 -34.90 16.74
N ASN A 13 -36.87 -36.03 16.48
CA ASN A 13 -35.47 -36.22 16.83
C ASN A 13 -34.63 -35.55 15.75
N GLU A 14 -34.11 -34.35 16.05
CA GLU A 14 -33.01 -33.76 15.30
C GLU A 14 -31.70 -34.39 15.80
N THR A 15 -31.03 -35.11 14.90
CA THR A 15 -29.68 -35.64 15.14
C THR A 15 -28.68 -34.47 15.09
N PRO A 16 -27.82 -34.27 16.11
CA PRO A 16 -26.80 -33.23 16.06
C PRO A 16 -25.78 -33.48 14.95
N ASN A 17 -25.52 -32.46 14.14
CA ASN A 17 -24.50 -32.45 13.10
C ASN A 17 -23.10 -32.44 13.76
N PRO A 18 -22.21 -33.41 13.48
CA PRO A 18 -20.90 -33.52 14.14
C PRO A 18 -19.80 -32.64 13.51
N TYR A 19 -20.15 -31.60 12.75
CA TYR A 19 -19.19 -30.71 12.08
C TYR A 19 -19.17 -29.27 12.60
N GLU A 20 -19.83 -28.96 13.73
CA GLU A 20 -19.65 -27.67 14.42
C GLU A 20 -18.63 -27.81 15.55
N GLU A 21 -17.34 -27.82 15.20
CA GLU A 21 -16.28 -27.54 16.18
C GLU A 21 -15.24 -26.58 15.58
N ASN A 22 -15.32 -25.34 16.09
CA ASN A 22 -14.21 -24.43 16.36
C ASN A 22 -13.47 -23.84 15.14
N ALA A 23 -14.11 -22.86 14.50
CA ALA A 23 -13.34 -21.79 13.86
C ALA A 23 -12.68 -20.95 14.97
N PRO A 24 -11.35 -20.82 15.04
CA PRO A 24 -10.73 -19.78 15.84
C PRO A 24 -11.07 -18.45 15.16
N THR A 25 -11.99 -17.68 15.74
CA THR A 25 -12.03 -16.23 15.50
C THR A 25 -10.83 -15.63 16.21
N GLU A 26 -9.64 -15.83 15.65
CA GLU A 26 -8.52 -14.95 15.92
C GLU A 26 -8.82 -13.64 15.21
N ASP A 27 -9.36 -12.72 15.99
CA ASP A 27 -9.36 -11.29 15.76
C ASP A 27 -7.90 -10.82 15.61
N LEU A 28 -7.29 -11.14 14.47
CA LEU A 28 -6.08 -10.52 13.95
C LEU A 28 -6.47 -9.17 13.35
N THR A 29 -7.09 -8.30 14.14
CA THR A 29 -6.98 -6.87 13.90
C THR A 29 -5.53 -6.50 14.19
N ILE A 30 -4.62 -6.80 13.25
CA ILE A 30 -3.30 -6.19 13.18
C ILE A 30 -3.61 -4.70 13.04
N ARG A 31 -3.62 -3.99 14.16
CA ARG A 31 -3.57 -2.53 14.16
C ARG A 31 -2.22 -2.21 13.56
N ALA A 32 -2.16 -2.06 12.24
CA ALA A 32 -1.00 -1.56 11.53
C ALA A 32 -0.68 -0.20 12.16
N GLN A 33 0.26 -0.21 13.11
CA GLN A 33 0.69 1.00 13.78
C GLN A 33 1.35 1.84 12.70
N LYS A 34 0.95 3.11 12.56
CA LYS A 34 1.60 4.06 11.66
C LYS A 34 3.10 3.97 11.95
N PRO A 35 3.89 3.41 11.04
CA PRO A 35 5.30 3.21 11.31
C PRO A 35 5.97 4.60 11.31
N THR A 36 6.98 4.79 12.15
CA THR A 36 7.48 6.13 12.51
C THR A 36 7.95 6.89 11.27
N SER A 37 7.23 7.94 10.86
CA SER A 37 7.58 8.72 9.66
C SER A 37 9.03 9.21 9.75
N PRO A 38 9.83 9.05 8.68
CA PRO A 38 11.13 9.67 8.60
C PRO A 38 10.98 11.20 8.69
N ASN A 39 11.77 11.82 9.58
CA ASN A 39 11.75 13.26 9.82
C ASN A 39 12.48 13.97 8.66
N LEU A 40 11.80 14.15 7.53
CA LEU A 40 12.37 14.59 6.24
C LEU A 40 12.45 16.12 6.07
N SER A 41 11.94 16.92 7.00
CA SER A 41 11.54 18.31 6.70
C SER A 41 12.55 19.44 7.02
N SER A 42 13.87 19.25 6.96
CA SER A 42 14.79 20.36 7.33
C SER A 42 15.93 20.69 6.37
N LEU A 43 16.18 19.93 5.30
CA LEU A 43 17.38 20.14 4.46
C LEU A 43 17.10 20.57 3.01
N ALA A 44 15.84 20.85 2.66
CA ALA A 44 15.41 20.87 1.27
C ALA A 44 15.55 22.19 0.51
N ALA A 45 15.56 23.33 1.19
CA ALA A 45 15.44 24.63 0.49
C ALA A 45 16.67 25.04 -0.34
N THR A 46 17.82 24.36 -0.18
CA THR A 46 19.06 24.67 -0.91
C THR A 46 19.44 23.61 -1.95
N ASP A 47 18.67 22.52 -2.07
CA ASP A 47 18.93 21.49 -3.07
C ASP A 47 18.52 22.04 -4.46
N PRO A 48 19.43 22.09 -5.46
CA PRO A 48 19.10 22.57 -6.81
C PRO A 48 17.90 21.85 -7.42
N LEU A 49 17.68 20.58 -7.07
CA LEU A 49 16.54 19.79 -7.52
C LEU A 49 15.19 20.42 -7.13
N CYS A 50 15.13 21.12 -6.00
CA CYS A 50 13.91 21.76 -5.50
C CYS A 50 13.55 23.08 -6.20
N SER A 51 14.45 23.58 -7.04
CA SER A 51 14.27 24.79 -7.84
C SER A 51 14.30 24.54 -9.34
N THR A 52 14.58 23.30 -9.75
CA THR A 52 14.64 22.91 -11.16
C THR A 52 13.21 22.73 -11.68
N GLU A 53 12.89 23.41 -12.78
CA GLU A 53 11.61 23.28 -13.47
C GLU A 53 11.51 21.90 -14.14
N PRO A 54 10.30 21.29 -14.21
CA PRO A 54 10.11 20.02 -14.89
C PRO A 54 10.37 20.14 -16.40
N GLU A 55 10.87 19.06 -17.00
CA GLU A 55 11.10 18.97 -18.43
C GLU A 55 9.83 18.52 -19.16
N TYR A 56 9.44 19.23 -20.20
CA TYR A 56 8.29 18.85 -21.03
C TYR A 56 8.68 17.78 -22.04
N THR A 57 8.00 16.64 -21.98
CA THR A 57 8.24 15.50 -22.87
C THR A 57 7.51 15.65 -24.22
N PRO A 58 8.03 15.04 -25.30
CA PRO A 58 7.36 15.07 -26.61
C PRO A 58 5.93 14.51 -26.63
N ILE A 59 5.57 13.67 -25.65
CA ILE A 59 4.23 13.08 -25.50
C ILE A 59 3.27 13.96 -24.69
N GLY A 60 3.72 15.14 -24.24
CA GLY A 60 2.87 16.09 -23.52
C GLY A 60 2.82 15.91 -22.00
N SER A 61 3.72 15.11 -21.44
CA SER A 61 3.87 14.92 -19.99
C SER A 61 5.02 15.76 -19.43
N TYR A 62 5.08 15.89 -18.11
CA TYR A 62 6.17 16.55 -17.38
C TYR A 62 7.02 15.49 -16.68
N ASN A 63 8.34 15.56 -16.90
CA ASN A 63 9.32 14.81 -16.11
C ASN A 63 9.87 15.72 -15.02
N TYR A 64 9.67 15.35 -13.76
CA TYR A 64 10.18 16.13 -12.64
C TYR A 64 11.63 15.74 -12.30
N PRO A 65 12.40 16.65 -11.68
CA PRO A 65 13.74 16.33 -11.21
C PRO A 65 13.73 15.14 -10.24
N ARG A 66 14.70 14.25 -10.41
CA ARG A 66 14.90 13.08 -9.55
C ARG A 66 16.28 13.11 -8.91
N ASP A 67 16.34 12.92 -7.59
CA ASP A 67 17.61 12.72 -6.88
C ASP A 67 18.24 11.39 -7.29
N HIS A 68 19.52 11.44 -7.67
CA HIS A 68 20.28 10.29 -8.14
C HIS A 68 20.31 9.12 -7.14
N ARG A 69 20.08 9.37 -5.85
CA ARG A 69 20.01 8.31 -4.83
C ARG A 69 18.93 7.27 -5.11
N TYR A 70 17.87 7.64 -5.83
CA TYR A 70 16.78 6.73 -6.17
C TYR A 70 17.09 5.88 -7.41
N GLY A 71 18.28 6.02 -8.00
CA GLY A 71 18.75 5.20 -9.12
C GLY A 71 17.78 5.24 -10.30
N ASP A 72 17.32 4.07 -10.70
CA ASP A 72 16.44 3.91 -11.86
C ASP A 72 14.95 4.09 -11.54
N LEU A 73 14.58 4.33 -10.27
CA LEU A 73 13.17 4.48 -9.87
C LEU A 73 12.56 5.72 -10.51
N ALA A 74 11.68 5.56 -11.48
CA ALA A 74 11.12 6.65 -12.28
C ALA A 74 10.13 7.47 -11.44
N PHE A 75 8.92 6.96 -11.25
CA PHE A 75 7.83 7.70 -10.62
C PHE A 75 8.08 7.92 -9.12
N LEU A 76 8.54 6.90 -8.39
CA LEU A 76 8.86 6.99 -6.97
C LEU A 76 10.04 7.92 -6.75
N GLY A 77 11.04 7.90 -7.63
CA GLY A 77 12.17 8.80 -7.54
C GLY A 77 11.76 10.26 -7.69
N GLU A 78 10.90 10.58 -8.67
CA GLU A 78 10.30 11.91 -8.81
C GLU A 78 9.45 12.27 -7.59
N PHE A 79 8.59 11.36 -7.14
CA PHE A 79 7.71 11.57 -5.99
C PHE A 79 8.48 11.86 -4.69
N PHE A 80 9.50 11.06 -4.37
CA PHE A 80 10.33 11.24 -3.17
C PHE A 80 11.14 12.54 -3.25
N THR A 81 11.66 12.88 -4.44
CA THR A 81 12.38 14.14 -4.65
C THR A 81 11.46 15.33 -4.42
N ALA A 82 10.27 15.33 -5.03
CA ALA A 82 9.28 16.39 -4.85
C ALA A 82 8.80 16.50 -3.40
N TYR A 83 8.60 15.38 -2.70
CA TYR A 83 8.23 15.37 -1.28
C TYR A 83 9.30 16.01 -0.41
N ARG A 84 10.57 15.63 -0.63
CA ARG A 84 11.70 16.25 0.08
C ARG A 84 11.75 17.75 -0.15
N CYS A 85 11.47 18.21 -1.37
CA CYS A 85 11.40 19.63 -1.70
C CYS A 85 10.22 20.39 -1.08
N GLY A 86 9.30 19.69 -0.41
CA GLY A 86 8.19 20.23 0.34
C GLY A 86 6.85 20.16 -0.41
N ALA A 87 5.76 20.36 0.33
CA ALA A 87 4.39 20.20 -0.17
C ALA A 87 4.12 20.94 -1.48
N GLY A 88 4.63 22.17 -1.63
CA GLY A 88 4.43 22.97 -2.84
C GLY A 88 5.08 22.40 -4.10
N GLN A 89 6.09 21.52 -4.00
CA GLN A 89 6.60 20.77 -5.16
C GLN A 89 5.84 19.46 -5.35
N THR A 90 5.46 18.79 -4.25
CA THR A 90 4.66 17.55 -4.31
C THR A 90 3.31 17.75 -4.97
N GLU A 91 2.63 18.87 -4.68
CA GLU A 91 1.32 19.23 -5.24
C GLU A 91 1.36 19.55 -6.73
N LYS A 92 2.54 19.77 -7.33
CA LYS A 92 2.67 19.98 -8.77
C LYS A 92 2.67 18.67 -9.55
N LEU A 93 2.94 17.55 -8.90
CA LEU A 93 2.89 16.24 -9.54
C LEU A 93 1.44 15.99 -9.97
N PHE A 94 1.25 15.65 -11.24
CA PHE A 94 -0.09 15.33 -11.76
C PHE A 94 -0.69 14.10 -11.05
N THR A 95 0.14 13.28 -10.42
CA THR A 95 -0.25 12.12 -9.62
C THR A 95 -0.79 12.46 -8.24
N VAL A 96 -0.73 13.73 -7.85
CA VAL A 96 -1.17 14.23 -6.54
C VAL A 96 -2.31 15.21 -6.69
N GLN A 97 -3.39 14.97 -5.95
CA GLN A 97 -4.53 15.87 -5.84
C GLN A 97 -4.93 15.99 -4.37
N ASP A 98 -5.04 17.22 -3.86
CA ASP A 98 -5.48 17.51 -2.49
C ASP A 98 -4.74 16.68 -1.41
N GLY A 99 -3.42 16.53 -1.56
CA GLY A 99 -2.57 15.76 -0.64
C GLY A 99 -2.71 14.23 -0.76
N THR A 100 -3.37 13.75 -1.81
CA THR A 100 -3.63 12.33 -2.08
C THR A 100 -2.95 11.92 -3.38
N TYR A 101 -2.27 10.77 -3.38
CA TYR A 101 -1.83 10.10 -4.61
C TYR A 101 -3.03 9.39 -5.24
N ILE A 102 -3.34 9.70 -6.50
CA ILE A 102 -4.61 9.34 -7.15
C ILE A 102 -4.50 8.28 -8.26
N PHE A 103 -3.31 7.76 -8.53
CA PHE A 103 -3.13 6.70 -9.53
C PHE A 103 -2.91 5.34 -8.89
N GLY A 104 -2.93 4.30 -9.71
CA GLY A 104 -2.40 3.01 -9.29
C GLY A 104 -0.89 2.98 -9.46
N SER A 105 -0.22 2.06 -8.79
CA SER A 105 1.21 1.84 -8.98
C SER A 105 1.57 0.37 -8.81
N VAL A 106 2.66 -0.01 -9.46
CA VAL A 106 3.26 -1.32 -9.35
C VAL A 106 4.71 -1.13 -8.93
N ILE A 107 5.16 -1.95 -7.99
CA ILE A 107 6.57 -2.07 -7.66
C ILE A 107 7.02 -3.52 -7.82
N LYS A 108 8.28 -3.70 -8.23
CA LYS A 108 8.97 -4.98 -8.20
C LYS A 108 10.13 -4.89 -7.22
N LEU A 109 10.20 -5.84 -6.31
CA LEU A 109 11.25 -5.90 -5.29
C LEU A 109 12.47 -6.67 -5.81
N THR A 110 13.66 -6.29 -5.39
CA THR A 110 14.91 -7.03 -5.70
C THR A 110 14.97 -8.36 -4.96
N THR A 111 14.42 -8.40 -3.75
CA THR A 111 14.30 -9.58 -2.89
C THR A 111 12.91 -9.60 -2.24
N PRO A 112 12.43 -10.76 -1.76
CA PRO A 112 11.21 -10.78 -0.95
C PRO A 112 11.31 -9.82 0.26
N PRO A 113 10.20 -9.19 0.67
CA PRO A 113 10.22 -8.22 1.77
C PRO A 113 10.42 -8.94 3.10
N ASP A 114 11.15 -8.30 4.01
CA ASP A 114 11.14 -8.71 5.42
C ASP A 114 9.84 -8.24 6.11
N ASP A 115 9.63 -8.62 7.38
CA ASP A 115 8.39 -8.33 8.11
C ASP A 115 8.11 -6.82 8.19
N ASP A 116 9.14 -6.00 8.35
CA ASP A 116 8.99 -4.54 8.46
C ASP A 116 8.60 -3.92 7.12
N PHE A 117 9.22 -4.35 6.02
CA PHE A 117 8.84 -3.88 4.69
C PHE A 117 7.46 -4.41 4.28
N LEU A 118 7.14 -5.67 4.60
CA LEU A 118 5.83 -6.26 4.37
C LEU A 118 4.73 -5.47 5.08
N ASN A 119 4.96 -5.12 6.35
CA ASN A 119 4.04 -4.29 7.12
C ASN A 119 3.90 -2.88 6.51
N ALA A 120 4.99 -2.29 6.02
CA ALA A 120 4.94 -1.02 5.30
C ALA A 120 4.08 -1.12 4.03
N LEU A 121 4.27 -2.15 3.21
CA LEU A 121 3.50 -2.38 1.98
C LEU A 121 2.00 -2.48 2.28
N HIS A 122 1.62 -3.30 3.25
CA HIS A 122 0.22 -3.43 3.67
C HIS A 122 -0.35 -2.13 4.27
N TRP A 123 0.42 -1.41 5.09
CA TRP A 123 -0.03 -0.16 5.70
C TRP A 123 -0.30 0.94 4.66
N ILE A 124 0.49 0.97 3.59
CA ILE A 124 0.28 1.88 2.46
C ILE A 124 -0.95 1.46 1.65
N GLY A 125 -1.18 0.15 1.51
CA GLY A 125 -2.30 -0.42 0.75
C GLY A 125 -1.86 -1.24 -0.46
N TYR A 126 -0.57 -1.56 -0.58
CA TYR A 126 -0.08 -2.47 -1.61
C TYR A 126 -0.56 -3.90 -1.33
N THR A 127 -0.90 -4.60 -2.40
CA THR A 127 -1.31 -6.00 -2.38
C THR A 127 -0.39 -6.83 -3.26
N CYS A 128 -0.14 -8.08 -2.87
CA CYS A 128 0.63 -9.00 -3.69
C CYS A 128 -0.18 -9.40 -4.93
N ASN A 129 0.37 -9.18 -6.12
CA ASN A 129 -0.27 -9.55 -7.40
C ASN A 129 0.33 -10.84 -7.99
N GLU A 130 0.66 -11.81 -7.13
CA GLU A 130 1.18 -13.12 -7.52
C GLU A 130 0.39 -14.23 -6.83
N VAL A 131 0.34 -15.41 -7.45
CA VAL A 131 -0.23 -16.63 -6.84
C VAL A 131 0.79 -17.25 -5.88
N LYS A 132 1.22 -16.47 -4.88
CA LYS A 132 2.21 -16.85 -3.87
C LYS A 132 1.81 -16.29 -2.51
N ALA A 133 2.47 -16.79 -1.47
CA ALA A 133 2.41 -16.17 -0.15
C ALA A 133 3.00 -14.75 -0.21
N ALA A 134 2.51 -13.86 0.65
CA ALA A 134 2.89 -12.45 0.65
C ALA A 134 4.40 -12.26 0.90
N GLU A 135 4.97 -13.12 1.75
CA GLU A 135 6.38 -13.17 2.14
C GLU A 135 7.30 -13.60 0.99
N GLU A 136 6.75 -14.17 -0.08
CA GLU A 136 7.47 -14.58 -1.28
C GLU A 136 7.21 -13.65 -2.47
N CYS A 137 6.39 -12.62 -2.27
CA CYS A 137 5.89 -11.77 -3.34
C CYS A 137 6.92 -10.73 -3.76
N GLN A 138 7.22 -10.69 -5.05
CA GLN A 138 8.13 -9.69 -5.60
C GLN A 138 7.39 -8.59 -6.33
N ARG A 139 6.18 -8.84 -6.84
CA ARG A 139 5.35 -7.84 -7.51
C ARG A 139 4.18 -7.40 -6.62
N TRP A 140 4.19 -6.12 -6.29
CA TRP A 140 3.17 -5.49 -5.47
C TRP A 140 2.44 -4.42 -6.26
N GLU A 141 1.14 -4.30 -6.01
CA GLU A 141 0.27 -3.35 -6.70
C GLU A 141 -0.58 -2.55 -5.71
N LEU A 142 -0.65 -1.26 -5.97
CA LEU A 142 -1.54 -0.32 -5.33
C LEU A 142 -2.60 0.10 -6.35
N THR A 143 -3.87 -0.10 -6.02
CA THR A 143 -5.00 0.26 -6.90
C THR A 143 -5.87 1.37 -6.33
N GLU A 144 -5.70 1.68 -5.04
CA GLU A 144 -6.49 2.68 -4.33
C GLU A 144 -5.74 4.01 -4.20
N HIS A 145 -6.51 5.09 -4.03
CA HIS A 145 -5.95 6.39 -3.71
C HIS A 145 -5.43 6.38 -2.28
N VAL A 146 -4.22 6.92 -2.07
CA VAL A 146 -3.58 6.92 -0.75
C VAL A 146 -3.10 8.32 -0.38
N PRO A 147 -3.15 8.71 0.91
CA PRO A 147 -2.51 9.93 1.35
C PRO A 147 -1.03 9.94 0.98
N VAL A 148 -0.51 11.09 0.54
CA VAL A 148 0.91 11.28 0.17
C VAL A 148 1.85 10.87 1.31
N ASP A 149 1.48 11.14 2.56
CA ASP A 149 2.26 10.79 3.75
C ASP A 149 2.35 9.27 4.00
N ARG A 150 1.47 8.47 3.38
CA ARG A 150 1.62 7.02 3.36
C ARG A 150 2.59 6.58 2.30
N LEU A 151 2.44 7.07 1.07
CA LEU A 151 3.27 6.63 -0.04
C LEU A 151 4.75 6.97 0.16
N ILE A 152 5.06 8.12 0.79
CA ILE A 152 6.44 8.49 1.14
C ILE A 152 7.12 7.50 2.07
N TYR A 153 6.36 6.66 2.79
CA TYR A 153 6.94 5.65 3.66
C TYR A 153 7.76 4.59 2.89
N LEU A 154 7.51 4.41 1.59
CA LEU A 154 8.35 3.59 0.71
C LEU A 154 9.75 4.16 0.53
N GLU A 155 9.99 5.44 0.80
CA GLU A 155 11.30 6.07 0.57
C GLU A 155 12.41 5.35 1.34
N SER A 156 12.16 4.93 2.58
CA SER A 156 13.16 4.21 3.39
C SER A 156 13.53 2.84 2.81
N TRP A 157 12.68 2.30 1.94
CA TRP A 157 12.82 0.99 1.31
C TRP A 157 13.26 1.07 -0.15
N HIS A 158 13.54 2.27 -0.67
CA HIS A 158 13.91 2.47 -2.08
C HIS A 158 15.07 1.57 -2.56
N PRO A 159 16.09 1.19 -1.75
CA PRO A 159 17.16 0.29 -2.22
C PRO A 159 16.68 -1.14 -2.53
N TYR A 160 15.51 -1.54 -2.01
CA TYR A 160 14.92 -2.86 -2.21
C TYR A 160 13.91 -2.89 -3.37
N ILE A 161 13.62 -1.73 -3.99
CA ILE A 161 12.71 -1.61 -5.12
C ILE A 161 13.55 -1.62 -6.40
N ALA A 162 13.35 -2.64 -7.23
CA ALA A 162 14.05 -2.80 -8.50
C ALA A 162 13.40 -1.99 -9.63
N VAL A 163 12.07 -1.95 -9.63
CA VAL A 163 11.26 -1.30 -10.66
C VAL A 163 10.05 -0.68 -10.00
N ASP A 164 9.68 0.48 -10.47
CA ASP A 164 8.46 1.18 -10.13
C ASP A 164 7.76 1.58 -11.43
N ASP A 165 6.45 1.42 -11.46
CA ASP A 165 5.63 1.78 -12.60
C ASP A 165 4.32 2.40 -12.12
N CYS A 166 3.85 3.36 -12.89
CA CYS A 166 2.65 4.12 -12.60
C CYS A 166 1.51 3.57 -13.45
N VAL A 167 0.46 3.05 -12.81
CA VAL A 167 -0.68 2.45 -13.50
C VAL A 167 -1.73 3.53 -13.78
N HIS A 168 -2.13 3.64 -15.04
CA HIS A 168 -3.06 4.65 -15.57
C HIS A 168 -2.53 6.09 -15.65
N CYS A 169 -1.22 6.28 -15.71
CA CYS A 169 -0.60 7.61 -15.59
C CYS A 169 -0.46 8.39 -16.91
N GLY A 170 -1.24 8.01 -17.94
CA GLY A 170 -1.27 8.68 -19.25
C GLY A 170 -0.62 7.88 -20.36
#